data_AF-X1A3U2-F1
#
_entry.id   AF-X1A3U2-F1
#
_cell.length_a   1.000
_cell.length_b   1.000
_cell.length_c   1.000
_cell.angle_alpha   90.00
_cell.angle_beta   90.00
_cell.angle_gamma   90.00
#
_symmetry.space_group_name_H-M   'P 1'
#
loop_
_entity.id
_entity.type
_entity.pdbx_description
1 polymer ?
#
loop_
_entity_poly.entity_id
_entity_poly.type
_entity_poly.pdbx_seq_one_letter_code
_entity_poly.pdbx_strand_id
1 'polypeptide(L)' 'MAENDKQADVGHVKVDDVEVKEVWERLKQDPGSVLIDVRTQAEWAYVGVPDLSSLGKQLLL' A
#
# COMPACT_ATOMS: atom_id res chain seq x y z
N MET A 1 7.83 -13.77 -43.06
CA MET A 1 6.81 -13.19 -42.16
C MET A 1 6.81 -14.03 -40.90
N ALA A 2 7.58 -13.60 -39.90
CA ALA A 2 7.61 -14.23 -38.59
C ALA A 2 7.22 -13.13 -37.61
N GLU A 3 5.95 -13.10 -37.21
CA GLU A 3 5.48 -12.31 -36.09
C GLU A 3 5.46 -13.24 -34.89
N ASN A 4 6.47 -13.06 -34.03
CA ASN A 4 6.60 -13.78 -32.78
C ASN A 4 6.33 -12.78 -31.65
N ASP A 5 5.09 -12.31 -31.56
CA ASP A 5 4.59 -11.56 -30.41
C ASP A 5 4.44 -12.51 -29.23
N LYS A 6 5.54 -12.72 -28.50
CA LYS A 6 5.46 -13.19 -27.12
C LYS A 6 4.82 -12.06 -26.32
N GLN A 7 3.50 -12.13 -26.16
CA GLN A 7 2.78 -11.40 -25.13
C GLN A 7 3.52 -11.65 -23.81
N ALA A 8 4.17 -10.62 -23.27
CA ALA A 8 4.85 -10.73 -21.99
C ALA A 8 3.81 -11.11 -20.94
N ASP A 9 4.06 -12.22 -20.24
CA ASP A 9 3.32 -12.60 -19.05
C ASP A 9 3.59 -11.51 -18.00
N VAL A 10 2.69 -10.53 -17.91
CA VAL A 10 2.67 -9.55 -16.82
C VAL A 10 2.25 -10.33 -15.59
N GLY A 11 3.23 -10.98 -14.95
CA GLY A 11 3.02 -11.83 -13.80
C GLY A 11 2.12 -11.13 -12.79
N HIS A 12 0.94 -11.68 -12.58
CA HIS A 12 -0.03 -11.13 -11.65
C HIS A 12 0.54 -11.32 -10.23
N VAL A 13 1.12 -10.25 -9.67
CA VAL A 13 1.58 -10.25 -8.28
C VAL A 13 0.33 -10.25 -7.40
N LYS A 14 0.10 -11.36 -6.70
CA LYS A 14 -0.93 -11.41 -5.66
C LYS A 14 -0.49 -10.57 -4.48
N VAL A 15 -1.40 -9.73 -4.01
CA VAL A 15 -1.29 -9.00 -2.75
C VAL A 15 -2.27 -9.65 -1.78
N ASP A 16 -1.81 -9.91 -0.56
CA ASP A 16 -2.64 -10.51 0.48
C ASP A 16 -3.47 -9.42 1.19
N ASP A 17 -4.73 -9.74 1.50
CA ASP A 17 -5.53 -8.96 2.45
C ASP A 17 -5.05 -9.27 3.86
N VAL A 18 -4.85 -8.22 4.67
CA VAL A 18 -4.29 -8.33 6.02
C VAL A 18 -5.19 -7.61 7.02
N GLU A 19 -5.39 -8.22 8.18
CA GLU A 19 -6.15 -7.63 9.29
C GLU A 19 -5.50 -6.34 9.79
N VAL A 20 -6.32 -5.33 10.12
CA VAL A 20 -5.83 -3.97 10.49
C VAL A 20 -4.82 -4.00 11.65
N LYS A 21 -5.09 -4.83 12.67
CA LYS A 21 -4.18 -4.98 13.82
C LYS A 21 -2.82 -5.55 13.41
N GLU A 22 -2.83 -6.49 12.48
CA GLU A 22 -1.60 -7.08 11.98
C GLU A 22 -0.81 -6.09 11.11
N VAL A 23 -1.48 -5.29 10.28
CA VAL A 23 -0.85 -4.18 9.55
C VAL A 23 -0.15 -3.21 10.51
N TRP A 24 -0.81 -2.84 11.60
CA TRP A 24 -0.22 -1.94 12.61
C TRP A 24 1.03 -2.53 13.26
N GLU A 25 1.01 -3.82 13.61
CA GLU A 25 2.18 -4.51 14.16
C GLU A 25 3.33 -4.59 13.15
N ARG A 26 3.02 -4.90 11.88
CA ARG A 26 4.04 -4.90 10.80
C ARG A 26 4.66 -3.52 10.62
N LEU A 27 3.84 -2.46 10.62
CA LEU A 27 4.32 -1.07 10.58
C LEU A 27 5.24 -0.76 11.75
N LYS A 28 4.90 -1.19 12.97
CA LYS A 28 5.72 -0.95 14.15
C LYS A 28 7.05 -1.71 14.12
N GLN A 29 7.05 -2.94 13.61
CA GLN A 29 8.20 -3.86 13.69
C GLN A 29 9.23 -3.63 12.58
N ASP A 30 8.81 -3.21 11.39
CA ASP A 30 9.70 -2.99 10.26
C ASP A 30 9.96 -1.49 10.03
N PRO A 31 11.18 -0.98 10.29
CA PRO A 31 11.53 0.41 10.03
C PRO A 31 11.37 0.82 8.56
N GLY A 32 11.53 -0.12 7.61
CA GLY A 32 11.42 0.13 6.17
C GLY A 32 9.98 0.13 5.64
N SER A 33 9.01 -0.29 6.44
CA SER A 33 7.60 -0.33 6.05
C SER A 33 7.00 1.07 5.87
N VAL A 34 6.08 1.18 4.91
CA VAL A 34 5.32 2.39 4.58
C VAL A 34 3.84 2.07 4.48
N LEU A 35 3.00 3.03 4.87
CA LEU A 35 1.55 2.99 4.62
C LEU A 35 1.22 4.01 3.52
N ILE A 36 0.55 3.55 2.47
CA ILE A 36 0.12 4.37 1.33
C ILE A 36 -1.41 4.46 1.38
N ASP A 37 -1.93 5.66 1.58
CA ASP A 37 -3.36 5.93 1.55
C ASP A 37 -3.80 6.19 0.11
N VAL A 38 -4.39 5.19 -0.54
CA VAL A 38 -4.84 5.27 -1.93
C VAL A 38 -6.30 5.76 -2.05
N ARG A 39 -6.89 6.27 -0.96
CA ARG A 39 -8.25 6.83 -0.97
C ARG A 39 -8.29 8.14 -1.76
N THR A 40 -9.49 8.61 -2.06
CA THR A 40 -9.70 9.87 -2.78
C THR A 40 -9.42 11.08 -1.90
N GLN A 41 -9.09 12.23 -2.51
CA GLN A 41 -8.96 13.50 -1.78
C GLN A 41 -10.22 13.89 -1.00
N ALA A 42 -11.41 13.53 -1.50
CA ALA A 42 -12.65 13.78 -0.79
C ALA A 42 -12.70 12.98 0.52
N GLU A 43 -12.34 11.69 0.48
CA GLU A 43 -12.27 10.88 1.69
C GLU A 43 -11.24 11.43 2.69
N TRP A 44 -10.09 11.91 2.23
CA TRP A 44 -9.12 12.57 3.11
C TRP A 44 -9.70 13.83 3.77
N ALA A 45 -10.39 14.68 3.00
CA ALA A 45 -10.93 15.93 3.50
C ALA A 45 -12.10 15.75 4.48
N TYR A 46 -12.97 14.77 4.23
CA TYR A 46 -14.19 14.56 5.02
C TYR A 46 -14.03 13.54 6.16
N VAL A 47 -13.13 12.56 6.02
CA VAL A 47 -12.92 11.49 7.02
C VAL A 47 -11.63 11.72 7.82
N GLY A 48 -10.62 12.34 7.19
CA GLY A 48 -9.28 12.47 7.75
C GLY A 48 -8.34 11.37 7.25
N VAL A 49 -7.08 11.45 7.67
CA VAL A 49 -5.99 10.54 7.28
C VAL A 49 -5.46 9.77 8.50
N PRO A 50 -4.90 8.56 8.30
CA PRO A 50 -4.24 7.81 9.37
C PRO A 50 -3.12 8.62 10.03
N ASP A 51 -3.07 8.61 11.36
CA ASP A 51 -1.96 9.19 12.13
C ASP A 51 -0.92 8.12 12.50
N LEU A 52 0.30 8.28 11.98
CA LEU A 52 1.44 7.39 12.24
C LEU A 52 2.50 8.03 13.15
N SER A 53 2.21 9.19 13.75
CA SER A 53 3.15 9.94 14.59
C SER A 53 3.66 9.11 15.77
N SER A 54 2.80 8.30 16.39
CA SER A 54 3.17 7.38 17.47
C SER A 54 4.15 6.27 17.07
N LEU A 55 4.25 5.98 15.77
CA LEU A 55 5.21 5.04 15.19
C LEU A 55 6.47 5.74 14.64
N GLY A 56 6.52 7.07 14.68
CA GLY A 56 7.61 7.87 14.09
C GLY A 56 7.69 7.74 12.57
N LYS A 57 6.58 7.42 11.89
CA LYS A 57 6.51 7.20 10.44
C LYS A 57 5.69 8.28 9.73
N GLN A 58 5.94 8.44 8.44
CA GLN A 58 5.20 9.34 7.57
C GLN A 58 4.19 8.55 6.72
N LEU A 59 2.95 9.04 6.67
CA LEU A 59 1.94 8.55 5.72
C LEU A 59 2.27 9.04 4.30
N LEU A 60 2.07 8.17 3.31
CA LEU A 60 2.15 8.55 1.90
C LEU A 60 0.75 8.69 1.31
N LEU A 61 0.54 9.74 0.51
CA LEU A 61 -0.70 10.12 -0.15
C LEU A 61 -0.55 10.04 -1.68
#